data_AF-A0A940RL92-F1
#
_entry.id   AF-A0A940RL92-F1
#
_cell.length_a   1.000
_cell.length_b   1.000
_cell.length_c   1.000
_cell.angle_alpha   90.00
_cell.angle_beta   90.00
_cell.angle_gamma   90.00
#
_symmetry.space_group_name_H-M   'P 1'
#
loop_
_entity.id
_entity.type
_entity.pdbx_description
1 polymer ?
#
loop_
_entity_poly.entity_id
_entity_poly.type
_entity_poly.pdbx_seq_one_letter_code
_entity_poly.pdbx_strand_id
1 'polypeptide(L)'
;MATAFLLALAMLAQDAPVSTAPKASAPPPRTTPAATPPNDDYGYVSWCYGALGGYVDLYDKVMPEVTRIEKTFPGPDGFAAAMKEYPVMRNQARTDLKTYRSAIIAAEKASPRPISEYGAAAIKKGHSVWGGSDQVDKARLAQVWMSWSPPGDCETRAKALETKSNLFGQALNYNVKSAIPPEPETAPNQPPAEAAPSATETPVAETPAPKPIKASVTKPATKPAAKPAGTTVQATAETAPAAPRPKAQIVKSAPTETIIDPANPKPCAGSLVPAKRGGKDVLVCKPD
;
A
#
# COMPACT_ATOMS: atom_id res chain seq x y z
N MET A 1 9.82 62.72 27.55
CA MET A 1 9.62 61.83 26.38
C MET A 1 9.31 60.42 26.88
N ALA A 2 8.05 60.11 27.25
CA ALA A 2 7.67 58.75 27.67
C ALA A 2 6.16 58.47 27.60
N THR A 3 5.42 59.24 26.79
CA THR A 3 3.95 59.16 26.71
C THR A 3 3.40 58.97 25.30
N ALA A 4 4.28 58.86 24.30
CA ALA A 4 3.88 58.59 22.91
C ALA A 4 3.98 57.09 22.53
N PHE A 5 4.72 56.28 23.30
CA PHE A 5 4.96 54.88 22.96
C PHE A 5 3.86 53.90 23.43
N LEU A 6 2.96 54.34 24.33
CA LEU A 6 1.91 53.48 24.87
C LEU A 6 0.59 53.53 24.09
N LEU A 7 0.37 54.53 23.22
CA LEU A 7 -0.81 54.56 22.35
C LEU A 7 -0.64 53.78 21.03
N ALA A 8 0.58 53.45 20.63
CA ALA A 8 0.83 52.70 19.38
C ALA A 8 0.57 51.18 19.52
N LEU A 9 0.53 50.63 20.74
CA LEU A 9 0.26 49.20 20.95
C LEU A 9 -1.24 48.84 21.09
N ALA A 10 -2.12 49.84 21.21
CA ALA A 10 -3.56 49.62 21.41
C ALA A 10 -4.37 49.59 20.10
N MET A 11 -3.75 49.89 18.94
CA MET A 11 -4.43 49.96 17.63
C MET A 11 -4.13 48.78 16.69
N LEU A 12 -3.51 47.71 17.19
CA LEU A 12 -3.27 46.47 16.41
C LEU A 12 -4.20 45.31 16.83
N ALA A 13 -5.36 45.62 17.41
CA ALA A 13 -6.28 44.63 17.98
C ALA A 13 -7.72 44.65 17.40
N GLN A 14 -8.03 45.51 16.42
CA GLN A 14 -9.36 45.55 15.81
C GLN A 14 -9.25 45.85 14.32
N ASP A 15 -9.34 44.81 13.49
CA ASP A 15 -10.43 44.62 12.52
C ASP A 15 -9.98 43.58 11.48
N ALA A 16 -10.34 42.32 11.74
CA ALA A 16 -10.41 41.31 10.69
C ALA A 16 -11.83 40.77 10.74
N PRO A 17 -12.58 40.80 9.62
CA PRO A 17 -13.94 40.29 9.60
C PRO A 17 -13.91 38.82 10.00
N VAL A 18 -14.69 38.50 11.05
CA VAL A 18 -14.91 37.14 11.52
C VAL A 18 -15.64 36.39 10.41
N SER A 19 -14.87 35.80 9.51
CA SER A 19 -15.36 34.81 8.56
C SER A 19 -15.87 33.63 9.37
N THR A 20 -17.19 33.47 9.41
CA THR A 20 -17.92 32.34 10.02
C THR A 20 -17.80 31.06 9.19
N ALA A 21 -16.79 30.94 8.34
CA ALA A 21 -16.45 29.68 7.71
C ALA A 21 -15.92 28.72 8.79
N PRO A 22 -16.40 27.46 8.84
CA PRO A 22 -15.83 26.47 9.76
C PRO A 22 -14.35 26.34 9.44
N LYS A 23 -13.51 26.75 10.40
CA LYS A 23 -12.08 26.51 10.37
C LYS A 23 -11.90 25.00 10.24
N ALA A 24 -11.42 24.55 9.07
CA ALA A 24 -10.96 23.19 8.89
C ALA A 24 -9.90 22.94 9.96
N SER A 25 -10.30 22.25 11.04
CA SER A 25 -9.36 21.79 12.04
C SER A 25 -8.40 20.87 11.32
N ALA A 26 -7.11 21.23 11.32
CA ALA A 26 -6.07 20.32 10.88
C ALA A 26 -6.31 18.97 11.55
N PRO A 27 -6.18 17.83 10.83
CA PRO A 27 -6.37 16.52 11.41
C PRO A 27 -5.55 16.42 12.70
N PRO A 28 -6.15 16.06 13.85
CA PRO A 28 -5.37 15.89 15.07
C PRO A 28 -4.24 14.91 14.81
N PRO A 29 -3.07 15.08 15.46
CA PRO A 29 -1.90 14.24 15.22
C PRO A 29 -2.32 12.77 15.33
N ARG A 30 -1.82 11.93 14.41
CA ARG A 30 -1.92 10.47 14.54
C ARG A 30 -1.49 10.14 15.97
N THR A 31 -2.37 9.55 16.77
CA THR A 31 -2.19 9.38 18.22
C THR A 31 -1.06 8.41 18.58
N THR A 32 -0.41 7.84 17.57
CA THR A 32 0.85 7.11 17.65
C THR A 32 1.80 7.66 16.57
N PRO A 33 3.09 7.86 16.87
CA PRO A 33 4.09 8.11 15.84
C PRO A 33 3.93 7.03 14.76
N ALA A 34 3.77 7.43 13.50
CA ALA A 34 3.74 6.48 12.40
C ALA A 34 4.97 5.59 12.55
N ALA A 35 4.75 4.27 12.71
CA ALA A 35 5.84 3.34 12.96
C ALA A 35 6.82 3.43 11.80
N THR A 36 7.94 4.12 11.97
CA THR A 36 8.83 4.47 10.85
C THR A 36 9.35 3.18 10.22
N PRO A 37 9.25 3.05 8.89
CA PRO A 37 9.74 1.84 8.22
C PRO A 37 11.26 1.69 8.40
N PRO A 38 11.79 0.46 8.42
CA PRO A 38 13.23 0.24 8.37
C PRO A 38 13.84 0.79 7.07
N ASN A 39 15.14 1.10 7.07
CA ASN A 39 15.79 1.70 5.91
C ASN A 39 16.23 0.67 4.85
N ASP A 40 16.50 -0.58 5.24
CA ASP A 40 16.94 -1.64 4.33
C ASP A 40 15.77 -2.19 3.48
N ASP A 41 16.07 -2.74 2.30
CA ASP A 41 15.05 -3.22 1.35
C ASP A 41 14.16 -4.32 1.97
N TYR A 42 14.75 -5.29 2.69
CA TYR A 42 14.01 -6.41 3.26
C TYR A 42 13.07 -5.95 4.39
N GLY A 43 13.61 -5.25 5.39
CA GLY A 43 12.83 -4.71 6.50
C GLY A 43 11.75 -3.72 6.03
N TYR A 44 12.04 -2.91 5.02
CA TYR A 44 11.04 -1.99 4.43
C TYR A 44 9.88 -2.74 3.78
N VAL A 45 10.16 -3.73 2.93
CA VAL A 45 9.12 -4.53 2.26
C VAL A 45 8.32 -5.34 3.28
N SER A 46 8.97 -5.91 4.30
CA SER A 46 8.32 -6.55 5.43
C SER A 46 7.40 -5.59 6.20
N TRP A 47 7.83 -4.35 6.42
CA TRP A 47 6.98 -3.32 7.04
C TRP A 47 5.80 -2.96 6.14
N CYS A 48 6.00 -2.78 4.83
CA CYS A 48 4.93 -2.52 3.87
C CYS A 48 3.88 -3.65 3.88
N TYR A 49 4.32 -4.91 3.96
CA TYR A 49 3.44 -6.06 4.11
C TYR A 49 2.56 -5.98 5.35
N GLY A 50 3.15 -5.66 6.52
CA GLY A 50 2.39 -5.51 7.75
C GLY A 50 1.40 -4.35 7.72
N ALA A 51 1.83 -3.20 7.20
CA ALA A 51 1.00 -2.00 7.12
C ALA A 51 -0.18 -2.18 6.15
N LEU A 52 0.07 -2.76 4.98
CA LEU A 52 -0.98 -3.06 4.01
C LEU A 52 -1.91 -4.19 4.48
N GLY A 53 -1.38 -5.16 5.23
CA GLY A 53 -2.18 -6.22 5.86
C GLY A 53 -3.22 -5.64 6.80
N GLY A 54 -2.81 -4.79 7.74
CA GLY A 54 -3.74 -4.15 8.67
C GLY A 54 -4.77 -3.24 7.97
N TYR A 55 -4.40 -2.60 6.86
CA TYR A 55 -5.33 -1.81 6.05
C TYR A 55 -6.45 -2.69 5.46
N VAL A 56 -6.10 -3.85 4.91
CA VAL A 56 -7.04 -4.81 4.32
C VAL A 56 -7.93 -5.44 5.40
N ASP A 57 -7.38 -5.72 6.58
CA ASP A 57 -8.10 -6.34 7.69
C ASP A 57 -9.16 -5.39 8.27
N LEU A 58 -8.89 -4.08 8.27
CA LEU A 58 -9.84 -3.06 8.74
C LEU A 58 -11.00 -2.80 7.78
N TYR A 59 -10.93 -3.25 6.53
CA TYR A 59 -11.91 -2.92 5.48
C TYR A 59 -13.36 -3.11 5.96
N ASP A 60 -13.73 -4.31 6.40
CA ASP A 60 -15.13 -4.61 6.75
C ASP A 60 -15.60 -3.83 7.99
N LYS A 61 -14.66 -3.43 8.87
CA LYS A 61 -14.93 -2.63 10.08
C LYS A 61 -15.20 -1.16 9.75
N VAL A 62 -14.48 -0.59 8.80
CA VAL A 62 -14.58 0.85 8.47
C VAL A 62 -15.65 1.16 7.43
N MET A 63 -15.96 0.20 6.53
CA MET A 63 -16.88 0.43 5.41
C MET A 63 -18.25 1.01 5.79
N PRO A 64 -18.89 0.65 6.92
CA PRO A 64 -20.15 1.28 7.32
C PRO A 64 -20.04 2.80 7.52
N GLU A 65 -18.97 3.25 8.18
CA GLU A 65 -18.71 4.69 8.37
C GLU A 65 -18.23 5.36 7.09
N VAL A 66 -17.37 4.70 6.30
CA VAL A 66 -16.97 5.20 4.96
C VAL A 66 -18.20 5.44 4.09
N THR A 67 -19.13 4.48 4.06
CA THR A 67 -20.39 4.60 3.32
C THR A 67 -21.22 5.78 3.82
N ARG A 68 -21.28 6.01 5.14
CA ARG A 68 -22.00 7.16 5.71
C ARG A 68 -21.34 8.48 5.33
N ILE A 69 -20.01 8.56 5.39
CA ILE A 69 -19.22 9.74 5.03
C ILE A 69 -19.43 10.08 3.56
N GLU A 70 -19.24 9.12 2.65
CA GLU A 70 -19.38 9.32 1.20
C GLU A 70 -20.81 9.68 0.78
N LYS A 71 -21.84 9.23 1.51
CA LYS A 71 -23.23 9.69 1.28
C LYS A 71 -23.45 11.13 1.70
N THR A 72 -22.81 11.55 2.80
CA THR A 72 -23.00 12.88 3.37
C THR A 72 -22.16 13.93 2.63
N PHE A 73 -20.97 13.53 2.19
CA PHE A 73 -19.98 14.38 1.52
C PHE A 73 -19.47 13.66 0.27
N PRO A 74 -20.29 13.56 -0.78
CA PRO A 74 -19.88 12.89 -2.00
C PRO A 74 -18.67 13.60 -2.64
N GLY A 75 -17.69 12.82 -3.08
CA GLY A 75 -16.60 13.30 -3.91
C GLY A 75 -17.07 13.85 -5.27
N PRO A 76 -16.16 14.38 -6.09
CA PRO A 76 -16.50 14.99 -7.38
C PRO A 76 -17.23 14.04 -8.34
N ASP A 77 -16.91 12.75 -8.30
CA ASP A 77 -17.53 11.71 -9.13
C ASP A 77 -18.80 11.09 -8.50
N GLY A 78 -19.15 11.53 -7.29
CA GLY A 78 -20.34 11.10 -6.55
C GLY A 78 -20.18 9.78 -5.77
N PHE A 79 -21.12 9.57 -4.84
CA PHE A 79 -21.16 8.40 -3.94
C PHE A 79 -21.07 7.05 -4.67
N ALA A 80 -21.79 6.90 -5.79
CA ALA A 80 -21.84 5.64 -6.53
C ALA A 80 -20.50 5.26 -7.17
N ALA A 81 -19.68 6.25 -7.56
CA ALA A 81 -18.33 6.01 -8.06
C ALA A 81 -17.39 5.61 -6.91
N ALA A 82 -17.40 6.35 -5.80
CA ALA A 82 -16.60 6.04 -4.62
C ALA A 82 -16.83 4.61 -4.10
N MET A 83 -18.10 4.18 -4.02
CA MET A 83 -18.44 2.83 -3.55
C MET A 83 -17.99 1.69 -4.49
N LYS A 84 -17.71 1.99 -5.76
CA LYS A 84 -17.11 1.00 -6.68
C LYS A 84 -15.60 0.91 -6.51
N GLU A 85 -14.95 1.98 -6.06
CA GLU A 85 -13.50 2.06 -5.95
C GLU A 85 -12.95 1.27 -4.75
N TYR A 86 -13.60 1.34 -3.58
CA TYR A 86 -13.09 0.66 -2.38
C TYR A 86 -12.87 -0.85 -2.53
N PRO A 87 -13.79 -1.63 -3.15
CA PRO A 87 -13.53 -3.04 -3.42
C PRO A 87 -12.34 -3.28 -4.37
N VAL A 88 -12.15 -2.41 -5.37
CA VAL A 88 -11.03 -2.47 -6.32
C VAL A 88 -9.72 -2.22 -5.57
N MET A 89 -9.65 -1.16 -4.76
CA MET A 89 -8.49 -0.88 -3.90
C MET A 89 -8.16 -2.03 -2.94
N ARG A 90 -9.18 -2.66 -2.32
CA ARG A 90 -8.97 -3.83 -1.45
C ARG A 90 -8.37 -5.00 -2.22
N ASN A 91 -8.85 -5.27 -3.44
CA ASN A 91 -8.35 -6.35 -4.28
C ASN A 91 -6.93 -6.08 -4.79
N GLN A 92 -6.62 -4.83 -5.12
CA GLN A 92 -5.26 -4.43 -5.47
C GLN A 92 -4.33 -4.63 -4.27
N ALA A 93 -4.69 -4.14 -3.08
CA ALA A 93 -3.91 -4.33 -1.87
C ALA A 93 -3.64 -5.82 -1.56
N ARG A 94 -4.62 -6.70 -1.76
CA ARG A 94 -4.45 -8.16 -1.63
C ARG A 94 -3.49 -8.74 -2.67
N THR A 95 -3.42 -8.16 -3.85
CA THR A 95 -2.48 -8.55 -4.90
C THR A 95 -1.06 -8.11 -4.52
N ASP A 96 -0.90 -6.86 -4.08
CA ASP A 96 0.39 -6.33 -3.63
C ASP A 96 0.95 -7.11 -2.44
N LEU A 97 0.09 -7.53 -1.49
CA LEU A 97 0.49 -8.40 -0.39
C LEU A 97 1.12 -9.72 -0.87
N LYS A 98 0.67 -10.28 -1.99
CA LYS A 98 1.29 -11.49 -2.57
C LYS A 98 2.68 -11.18 -3.11
N THR A 99 2.86 -10.05 -3.79
CA THR A 99 4.16 -9.58 -4.29
C THR A 99 5.13 -9.31 -3.15
N TYR A 100 4.69 -8.67 -2.07
CA TYR A 100 5.55 -8.42 -0.91
C TYR A 100 5.93 -9.74 -0.23
N ARG A 101 4.98 -10.67 -0.09
CA ARG A 101 5.25 -12.00 0.45
C ARG A 101 6.25 -12.77 -0.39
N SER A 102 6.14 -12.76 -1.72
CA SER A 102 7.08 -13.46 -2.59
C SER A 102 8.49 -12.89 -2.47
N ALA A 103 8.61 -11.55 -2.43
CA ALA A 103 9.89 -10.87 -2.21
C ALA A 103 10.53 -11.22 -0.86
N ILE A 104 9.76 -11.24 0.23
CA ILE A 104 10.23 -11.61 1.57
C ILE A 104 10.74 -13.05 1.60
N ILE A 105 9.97 -14.01 1.05
CA ILE A 105 10.34 -15.42 1.00
C ILE A 105 11.60 -15.62 0.13
N ALA A 106 11.68 -14.94 -1.01
CA ALA A 106 12.87 -15.00 -1.87
C ALA A 106 14.10 -14.49 -1.13
N ALA A 107 14.00 -13.38 -0.42
CA ALA A 107 15.09 -12.81 0.39
C ALA A 107 15.52 -13.74 1.52
N GLU A 108 14.57 -14.34 2.24
CA GLU A 108 14.85 -15.31 3.30
C GLU A 108 15.59 -16.53 2.77
N LYS A 109 15.18 -17.06 1.61
CA LYS A 109 15.82 -18.21 0.96
C LYS A 109 17.21 -17.88 0.43
N ALA A 110 17.43 -16.66 -0.03
CA ALA A 110 18.71 -16.20 -0.56
C ALA A 110 19.70 -15.75 0.52
N SER A 111 19.26 -15.64 1.77
CA SER A 111 20.10 -15.17 2.86
C SER A 111 20.95 -16.32 3.44
N PRO A 112 22.26 -16.10 3.66
CA PRO A 112 23.13 -17.08 4.32
C PRO A 112 22.85 -17.19 5.83
N ARG A 113 22.07 -16.27 6.41
CA ARG A 113 21.66 -16.27 7.82
C ARG A 113 20.13 -16.26 7.92
N PRO A 114 19.52 -16.86 8.95
CA PRO A 114 18.09 -16.73 9.17
C PRO A 114 17.74 -15.27 9.49
N ILE A 115 16.99 -14.63 8.59
CA ILE A 115 16.54 -13.23 8.72
C ILE A 115 15.03 -13.12 9.00
N SER A 116 14.31 -14.24 9.06
CA SER A 116 12.85 -14.30 9.22
C SER A 116 12.36 -13.61 10.50
N GLU A 117 13.11 -13.70 11.60
CA GLU A 117 12.77 -13.02 12.86
C GLU A 117 12.77 -11.49 12.71
N TYR A 118 13.75 -10.97 11.95
CA TYR A 118 13.80 -9.54 11.64
C TYR A 118 12.62 -9.14 10.74
N GLY A 119 12.30 -9.94 9.72
CA GLY A 119 11.14 -9.73 8.86
C GLY A 119 9.83 -9.74 9.65
N ALA A 120 9.65 -10.69 10.56
CA ALA A 120 8.48 -10.78 11.43
C ALA A 120 8.33 -9.55 12.33
N ALA A 121 9.44 -9.06 12.92
CA ALA A 121 9.44 -7.83 13.70
C ALA A 121 9.06 -6.60 12.86
N ALA A 122 9.58 -6.51 11.63
CA ALA A 122 9.24 -5.45 10.69
C ALA A 122 7.76 -5.51 10.24
N ILE A 123 7.22 -6.71 9.97
CA ILE A 123 5.80 -6.93 9.69
C ILE A 123 4.95 -6.46 10.87
N LYS A 124 5.29 -6.86 12.11
CA LYS A 124 4.58 -6.41 13.31
C LYS A 124 4.62 -4.89 13.46
N LYS A 125 5.78 -4.28 13.19
CA LYS A 125 5.94 -2.81 13.19
C LYS A 125 5.08 -2.15 12.12
N GLY A 126 5.01 -2.71 10.91
CA GLY A 126 4.11 -2.25 9.85
C GLY A 126 2.65 -2.30 10.26
N HIS A 127 2.22 -3.44 10.80
CA HIS A 127 0.85 -3.62 11.27
C HIS A 127 0.49 -2.64 12.40
N SER A 128 1.46 -2.23 13.22
CA SER A 128 1.24 -1.25 14.29
C SER A 128 0.83 0.15 13.81
N VAL A 129 0.94 0.46 12.52
CA VAL A 129 0.32 1.65 11.91
C VAL A 129 -1.20 1.69 12.17
N TRP A 130 -1.82 0.52 12.30
CA TRP A 130 -3.23 0.32 12.61
C TRP A 130 -3.47 -0.12 14.06
N GLY A 131 -2.43 -0.09 14.89
CA GLY A 131 -2.52 -0.38 16.31
C GLY A 131 -3.47 0.59 17.00
N GLY A 132 -4.28 0.08 17.93
CA GLY A 132 -5.28 0.89 18.64
C GLY A 132 -6.53 1.24 17.82
N SER A 133 -6.74 0.61 16.65
CA SER A 133 -7.95 0.82 15.84
C SER A 133 -9.26 0.48 16.58
N ASP A 134 -9.22 -0.34 17.63
CA ASP A 134 -10.38 -0.62 18.50
C ASP A 134 -10.64 0.46 19.56
N GLN A 135 -9.66 1.33 19.81
CA GLN A 135 -9.72 2.35 20.87
C GLN A 135 -10.07 3.75 20.33
N VAL A 136 -10.05 3.93 19.01
CA VAL A 136 -10.44 5.17 18.34
C VAL A 136 -11.93 5.13 17.96
N ASP A 137 -12.55 6.30 17.88
CA ASP A 137 -13.94 6.39 17.41
C ASP A 137 -14.04 5.94 15.94
N LYS A 138 -15.21 5.38 15.58
CA LYS A 138 -15.41 4.76 14.25
C LYS A 138 -15.29 5.78 13.11
N ALA A 139 -15.78 7.00 13.30
CA ALA A 139 -15.73 8.04 12.29
C ALA A 139 -14.28 8.48 12.02
N ARG A 140 -13.48 8.64 13.07
CA ARG A 140 -12.05 8.94 12.96
C ARG A 140 -11.28 7.80 12.32
N LEU A 141 -11.56 6.54 12.71
CA LEU A 141 -10.92 5.39 12.10
C LEU A 141 -11.18 5.35 10.59
N ALA A 142 -12.42 5.56 10.17
CA ALA A 142 -12.79 5.61 8.75
C ALA A 142 -12.08 6.76 8.02
N GLN A 143 -12.02 7.96 8.59
CA GLN A 143 -11.29 9.10 8.01
C GLN A 143 -9.80 8.79 7.84
N VAL A 144 -9.15 8.26 8.88
CA VAL A 144 -7.73 7.90 8.82
C VAL A 144 -7.52 6.82 7.77
N TRP A 145 -8.36 5.80 7.74
CA TRP A 145 -8.29 4.72 6.77
C TRP A 145 -8.47 5.22 5.33
N MET A 146 -9.47 6.04 5.05
CA MET A 146 -9.71 6.65 3.73
C MET A 146 -8.55 7.54 3.27
N SER A 147 -7.89 8.23 4.21
CA SER A 147 -6.77 9.13 3.91
C SER A 147 -5.41 8.44 3.80
N TRP A 148 -5.35 7.15 4.12
CA TRP A 148 -4.09 6.42 4.18
C TRP A 148 -3.79 5.74 2.85
N SER A 149 -2.55 5.86 2.42
CA SER A 149 -1.99 5.09 1.31
C SER A 149 -0.67 4.45 1.77
N PRO A 150 -0.33 3.26 1.25
CA PRO A 150 1.03 2.75 1.43
C PRO A 150 2.04 3.73 0.80
N PRO A 151 3.28 3.74 1.28
CA PRO A 151 4.36 4.45 0.59
C PRO A 151 4.47 4.02 -0.87
N GLY A 152 4.64 4.98 -1.78
CA GLY A 152 4.58 4.75 -3.24
C GLY A 152 5.70 3.87 -3.80
N ASP A 153 6.76 3.63 -3.04
CA ASP A 153 7.92 2.82 -3.43
C ASP A 153 7.86 1.37 -2.90
N CYS A 154 6.86 0.99 -2.11
CA CYS A 154 6.74 -0.37 -1.56
C CYS A 154 6.77 -1.43 -2.66
N GLU A 155 6.03 -1.23 -3.75
CA GLU A 155 5.99 -2.18 -4.89
C GLU A 155 7.31 -2.23 -5.65
N THR A 156 7.91 -1.08 -5.95
CA THR A 156 9.18 -1.00 -6.66
C THR A 156 10.29 -1.69 -5.86
N ARG A 157 10.37 -1.45 -4.55
CA ARG A 157 11.37 -2.08 -3.68
C ARG A 157 11.11 -3.58 -3.52
N ALA A 158 9.86 -4.02 -3.44
CA ALA A 158 9.54 -5.45 -3.40
C ALA A 158 10.00 -6.19 -4.66
N LYS A 159 9.67 -5.66 -5.85
CA LYS A 159 10.11 -6.26 -7.14
C LYS A 159 11.63 -6.27 -7.28
N ALA A 160 12.30 -5.20 -6.85
CA ALA A 160 13.76 -5.13 -6.85
C ALA A 160 14.38 -6.13 -5.86
N LEU A 161 13.83 -6.24 -4.65
CA LEU A 161 14.27 -7.18 -3.63
C LEU A 161 14.11 -8.62 -4.11
N GLU A 162 12.95 -8.98 -4.67
CA GLU A 162 12.68 -10.31 -5.21
C GLU A 162 13.68 -10.67 -6.32
N THR A 163 13.90 -9.77 -7.27
CA THR A 163 14.84 -9.98 -8.38
C THR A 163 16.27 -10.21 -7.87
N LYS A 164 16.75 -9.33 -6.98
CA LYS A 164 18.08 -9.45 -6.37
C LYS A 164 18.19 -10.78 -5.61
N SER A 165 17.19 -11.11 -4.81
CA SER A 165 17.18 -12.32 -3.98
C SER A 165 17.17 -13.59 -4.81
N ASN A 166 16.39 -13.64 -5.89
CA ASN A 166 16.41 -14.78 -6.80
C ASN A 166 17.78 -14.98 -7.46
N LEU A 167 18.46 -13.90 -7.86
CA LEU A 167 19.82 -13.97 -8.41
C LEU A 167 20.83 -14.48 -7.37
N PHE A 168 20.81 -13.95 -6.15
CA PHE A 168 21.68 -14.41 -5.07
C PHE A 168 21.40 -15.86 -4.67
N GLY A 169 20.12 -16.23 -4.57
CA GLY A 169 19.71 -17.60 -4.29
C GLY A 169 20.21 -18.57 -5.35
N GLN A 170 20.13 -18.23 -6.63
CA GLN A 170 20.68 -19.06 -7.71
C GLN A 170 22.20 -19.19 -7.62
N ALA A 171 22.92 -18.09 -7.36
CA ALA A 171 24.38 -18.11 -7.21
C ALA A 171 24.83 -18.97 -6.01
N LEU A 172 24.16 -18.87 -4.86
CA LEU A 172 24.48 -19.69 -3.70
C LEU A 172 24.21 -21.19 -3.97
N ASN A 173 23.08 -21.51 -4.61
CA ASN A 173 22.74 -22.89 -4.94
C ASN A 173 23.65 -23.48 -6.04
N TYR A 174 24.12 -22.66 -6.99
CA TYR A 174 25.08 -23.11 -7.99
C TYR A 174 26.40 -23.54 -7.34
N ASN A 175 26.92 -22.75 -6.40
CA ASN A 175 28.16 -23.09 -5.69
C ASN A 175 28.00 -24.35 -4.83
N VAL A 176 26.84 -24.57 -4.19
CA VAL A 176 26.58 -25.80 -3.42
C VAL A 176 26.45 -27.02 -4.34
N LYS A 177 25.83 -26.88 -5.52
CA LYS A 177 25.69 -27.99 -6.49
C LYS A 177 27.01 -28.34 -7.19
N SER A 178 27.86 -27.36 -7.46
CA SER A 178 29.20 -27.56 -8.03
C SER A 178 30.23 -28.07 -7.01
N ALA A 179 29.94 -27.98 -5.70
CA ALA A 179 30.79 -28.50 -4.64
C ALA A 179 30.57 -29.99 -4.34
N ILE A 180 29.70 -30.69 -5.08
CA ILE A 180 29.59 -32.17 -5.02
C ILE A 180 30.73 -32.73 -5.88
N PRO A 181 31.75 -33.39 -5.30
CA PRO A 181 32.75 -34.10 -6.07
C PRO A 181 32.07 -35.18 -6.93
N PRO A 182 32.56 -35.49 -8.14
CA PRO A 182 32.05 -36.63 -8.88
C PRO A 182 32.16 -37.87 -7.99
N GLU A 183 31.01 -38.48 -7.71
CA GLU A 183 30.93 -39.77 -7.06
C GLU A 183 31.79 -40.75 -7.88
N PRO A 184 32.78 -41.42 -7.29
CA PRO A 184 33.53 -42.43 -8.02
C PRO A 184 32.56 -43.54 -8.41
N GLU A 185 32.38 -43.68 -9.72
CA GLU A 185 31.67 -44.75 -10.39
C GLU A 185 32.22 -46.09 -9.91
N THR A 186 31.56 -46.68 -8.91
CA THR A 186 31.89 -48.03 -8.44
C THR A 186 30.94 -48.98 -9.14
N ALA A 187 31.48 -49.66 -10.15
CA ALA A 187 30.82 -50.73 -10.89
C ALA A 187 30.47 -51.93 -9.97
N PRO A 188 29.51 -52.78 -10.37
CA PRO A 188 28.75 -53.65 -9.47
C PRO A 188 29.37 -55.06 -9.33
N ASN A 189 29.60 -55.54 -8.10
CA ASN A 189 29.46 -56.96 -7.72
C ASN A 189 29.76 -57.20 -6.22
N GLN A 190 28.76 -57.60 -5.43
CA GLN A 190 28.75 -58.90 -4.75
C GLN A 190 27.43 -59.17 -3.98
N PRO A 191 27.00 -60.45 -3.86
CA PRO A 191 25.66 -60.87 -3.40
C PRO A 191 25.54 -61.09 -1.87
N PRO A 192 24.32 -61.40 -1.36
CA PRO A 192 23.92 -61.19 0.04
C PRO A 192 24.20 -62.38 0.97
N ALA A 193 24.45 -62.10 2.25
CA ALA A 193 24.46 -63.09 3.33
C ALA A 193 23.26 -62.86 4.28
N GLU A 194 22.23 -63.67 4.05
CA GLU A 194 21.26 -64.20 5.03
C GLU A 194 22.03 -65.10 6.03
N ALA A 195 21.73 -65.31 7.33
CA ALA A 195 20.51 -65.21 8.11
C ALA A 195 20.84 -65.11 9.64
N ALA A 196 19.79 -64.79 10.39
CA ALA A 196 19.57 -64.61 11.85
C ALA A 196 19.89 -65.88 12.74
N PRO A 197 19.50 -66.04 14.04
CA PRO A 197 18.57 -65.23 14.88
C PRO A 197 18.86 -65.12 16.41
N SER A 198 18.15 -64.19 17.08
CA SER A 198 17.42 -64.53 18.32
C SER A 198 16.39 -63.47 18.68
N ALA A 199 15.19 -63.98 18.95
CA ALA A 199 13.95 -63.28 19.27
C ALA A 199 13.74 -63.15 20.78
N THR A 200 12.90 -62.20 21.20
CA THR A 200 11.83 -62.29 22.22
C THR A 200 11.03 -60.96 22.12
N GLU A 201 9.92 -60.88 21.37
CA GLU A 201 8.50 -61.05 21.82
C GLU A 201 8.06 -60.02 22.91
N THR A 202 7.41 -58.89 22.56
CA THR A 202 5.95 -58.58 22.35
C THR A 202 5.16 -58.26 23.66
N PRO A 203 3.91 -57.74 23.64
CA PRO A 203 3.33 -56.57 22.95
C PRO A 203 2.37 -55.73 23.86
N VAL A 204 2.00 -54.48 23.48
CA VAL A 204 0.71 -53.87 23.92
C VAL A 204 0.06 -53.04 22.79
N ALA A 205 -1.03 -53.62 22.28
CA ALA A 205 -2.35 -53.09 21.89
C ALA A 205 -2.57 -51.84 20.99
N GLU A 206 -3.36 -52.12 19.94
CA GLU A 206 -4.17 -51.35 18.98
C GLU A 206 -4.90 -50.05 19.44
N THR A 207 -4.75 -48.98 18.64
CA THR A 207 -5.71 -48.35 17.67
C THR A 207 -7.22 -48.34 18.05
N PRO A 208 -8.03 -47.27 17.83
CA PRO A 208 -8.16 -46.66 16.50
C PRO A 208 -8.55 -45.19 16.29
N ALA A 209 -8.26 -44.78 15.05
CA ALA A 209 -8.66 -43.56 14.35
C ALA A 209 -10.19 -43.38 14.20
N PRO A 210 -10.70 -42.13 14.11
CA PRO A 210 -12.07 -41.88 13.70
C PRO A 210 -12.23 -41.87 12.17
N LYS A 211 -13.17 -42.70 11.70
CA LYS A 211 -13.64 -42.78 10.30
C LYS A 211 -14.49 -41.55 9.91
N PRO A 212 -14.55 -41.24 8.59
CA PRO A 212 -15.36 -40.16 8.03
C PRO A 212 -16.83 -40.57 7.90
N ILE A 213 -17.74 -39.65 8.24
CA ILE A 213 -19.19 -39.82 8.04
C ILE A 213 -19.54 -39.38 6.62
N LYS A 214 -19.99 -40.34 5.79
CA LYS A 214 -20.80 -40.07 4.60
C LYS A 214 -22.28 -40.08 5.02
N ALA A 215 -23.00 -39.01 4.68
CA ALA A 215 -24.45 -39.06 4.52
C ALA A 215 -24.78 -38.63 3.08
N SER A 216 -25.72 -39.34 2.49
CA SER A 216 -26.09 -39.36 1.08
C SER A 216 -27.49 -38.76 0.89
N VAL A 217 -27.80 -38.38 -0.36
CA VAL A 217 -29.14 -38.13 -0.95
C VAL A 217 -29.72 -36.75 -0.56
N THR A 218 -30.17 -35.85 -1.44
CA THR A 218 -31.07 -36.02 -2.60
C THR A 218 -30.98 -34.83 -3.57
N LYS A 219 -31.02 -35.10 -4.88
CA LYS A 219 -31.34 -34.14 -5.95
C LYS A 219 -32.85 -34.21 -6.21
N PRO A 220 -33.54 -33.09 -6.52
CA PRO A 220 -34.24 -33.06 -7.80
C PRO A 220 -34.03 -31.76 -8.59
N ALA A 221 -34.05 -31.90 -9.91
CA ALA A 221 -34.02 -30.83 -10.89
C ALA A 221 -35.37 -30.11 -10.99
N THR A 222 -35.36 -28.83 -11.39
CA THR A 222 -36.38 -28.24 -12.29
C THR A 222 -35.95 -26.85 -12.77
N LYS A 223 -35.81 -26.70 -14.09
CA LYS A 223 -36.01 -25.47 -14.89
C LYS A 223 -37.52 -25.46 -15.25
N PRO A 224 -38.22 -24.33 -15.46
CA PRO A 224 -38.05 -23.50 -16.66
C PRO A 224 -38.28 -21.97 -16.52
N ALA A 225 -37.73 -21.26 -17.51
CA ALA A 225 -37.99 -19.93 -18.08
C ALA A 225 -39.01 -18.95 -17.46
N ALA A 226 -38.64 -17.65 -17.42
CA ALA A 226 -39.46 -16.56 -17.98
C ALA A 226 -38.64 -15.27 -18.21
N LYS A 227 -38.86 -14.69 -19.39
CA LYS A 227 -38.45 -13.37 -19.89
C LYS A 227 -39.54 -12.35 -19.55
N PRO A 228 -39.22 -11.08 -19.27
CA PRO A 228 -39.67 -10.00 -20.16
C PRO A 228 -38.55 -8.95 -20.36
N ALA A 229 -38.24 -8.44 -21.55
CA ALA A 229 -38.98 -7.47 -22.37
C ALA A 229 -39.14 -6.09 -21.71
N GLY A 230 -38.54 -5.05 -22.32
CA GLY A 230 -38.62 -3.63 -21.96
C GLY A 230 -37.30 -2.92 -22.34
N THR A 231 -37.07 -2.55 -23.60
CA THR A 231 -37.50 -1.31 -24.28
C THR A 231 -36.70 -0.07 -23.85
N THR A 232 -35.77 0.30 -24.74
CA THR A 232 -35.45 1.65 -25.27
C THR A 232 -35.26 2.83 -24.30
N VAL A 233 -34.04 3.37 -24.26
CA VAL A 233 -33.82 4.82 -24.38
C VAL A 233 -32.63 5.08 -25.30
N GLN A 234 -32.90 5.84 -26.36
CA GLN A 234 -31.94 6.33 -27.34
C GLN A 234 -30.89 7.24 -26.70
N ALA A 235 -29.64 7.02 -27.06
CA ALA A 235 -28.59 8.01 -26.95
C ALA A 235 -28.77 9.05 -28.07
N THR A 236 -28.98 10.31 -27.72
CA THR A 236 -28.74 11.45 -28.59
C THR A 236 -27.38 12.05 -28.24
N ALA A 237 -26.42 11.85 -29.13
CA ALA A 237 -25.27 12.71 -29.27
C ALA A 237 -25.59 13.68 -30.40
N GLU A 238 -25.54 14.99 -30.18
CA GLU A 238 -24.95 15.92 -31.14
C GLU A 238 -24.78 17.34 -30.59
N THR A 239 -23.52 17.79 -30.67
CA THR A 239 -23.01 19.11 -31.10
C THR A 239 -23.42 20.42 -30.42
N ALA A 240 -22.36 21.10 -29.94
CA ALA A 240 -22.26 22.52 -29.62
C ALA A 240 -22.56 23.44 -30.82
N PRO A 241 -22.65 24.78 -30.62
CA PRO A 241 -21.43 25.57 -30.73
C PRO A 241 -21.29 26.76 -29.76
N ALA A 242 -20.02 27.17 -29.62
CA ALA A 242 -19.49 28.25 -28.79
C ALA A 242 -19.76 29.67 -29.32
N ALA A 243 -19.68 30.66 -28.42
CA ALA A 243 -19.41 32.08 -28.71
C ALA A 243 -18.85 32.79 -27.44
N PRO A 244 -18.23 33.99 -27.51
CA PRO A 244 -16.79 34.16 -27.35
C PRO A 244 -16.35 35.00 -26.12
N ARG A 245 -15.12 34.76 -25.64
CA ARG A 245 -14.43 35.59 -24.64
C ARG A 245 -13.81 36.84 -25.29
N PRO A 246 -13.86 38.02 -24.65
CA PRO A 246 -13.13 39.20 -25.13
C PRO A 246 -11.63 39.10 -24.83
N LYS A 247 -10.86 39.58 -25.80
CA LYS A 247 -9.40 39.67 -25.84
C LYS A 247 -8.90 40.74 -24.86
N ALA A 248 -7.95 40.38 -24.00
CA ALA A 248 -7.08 41.35 -23.31
C ALA A 248 -5.63 41.13 -23.76
N GLN A 249 -4.94 42.24 -23.88
CA GLN A 249 -3.78 42.46 -24.73
C GLN A 249 -2.49 41.79 -24.23
N ILE A 250 -1.71 41.32 -25.20
CA ILE A 250 -0.31 40.92 -25.06
C ILE A 250 0.51 42.20 -24.85
N VAL A 251 1.17 42.33 -23.69
CA VAL A 251 2.34 43.20 -23.53
C VAL A 251 3.56 42.29 -23.46
N LYS A 252 4.43 42.42 -24.45
CA LYS A 252 5.72 41.71 -24.55
C LYS A 252 6.69 42.25 -23.48
N SER A 253 7.22 41.37 -22.65
CA SER A 253 8.45 41.60 -21.88
C SER A 253 9.27 40.29 -21.81
N ALA A 254 10.59 40.42 -22.00
CA ALA A 254 11.57 39.37 -22.26
C ALA A 254 11.70 38.29 -21.14
N PRO A 255 12.31 37.11 -21.43
CA PRO A 255 12.21 35.92 -20.60
C PRO A 255 13.26 35.93 -19.48
N THR A 256 12.85 36.14 -18.23
CA THR A 256 13.70 35.95 -17.06
C THR A 256 13.37 34.63 -16.37
N GLU A 257 14.17 33.60 -16.63
CA GLU A 257 14.21 32.36 -15.85
C GLU A 257 14.46 32.71 -14.37
N THR A 258 13.54 32.35 -13.49
CA THR A 258 13.68 32.62 -12.05
C THR A 258 14.04 31.33 -11.33
N ILE A 259 15.17 31.36 -10.60
CA ILE A 259 15.62 30.24 -9.76
C ILE A 259 14.81 30.29 -8.47
N ILE A 260 14.17 29.17 -8.11
CA ILE A 260 13.46 29.03 -6.85
C ILE A 260 14.40 28.39 -5.84
N ASP A 261 14.74 29.17 -4.82
CA ASP A 261 15.49 28.70 -3.65
C ASP A 261 14.57 27.79 -2.80
N PRO A 262 14.94 26.54 -2.53
CA PRO A 262 14.15 25.64 -1.69
C PRO A 262 13.95 26.15 -0.25
N ALA A 263 14.79 27.06 0.23
CA ALA A 263 14.65 27.65 1.56
C ALA A 263 13.59 28.77 1.62
N ASN A 264 13.19 29.34 0.47
CA ASN A 264 12.16 30.38 0.42
C ASN A 264 11.45 30.41 -0.96
N PRO A 265 10.52 29.47 -1.21
CA PRO A 265 9.95 29.28 -2.53
C PRO A 265 8.97 30.41 -2.88
N LYS A 266 9.30 31.18 -3.94
CA LYS A 266 8.37 32.14 -4.54
C LYS A 266 7.38 31.41 -5.46
N PRO A 267 6.10 31.84 -5.53
CA PRO A 267 5.13 31.25 -6.43
C PRO A 267 5.58 31.42 -7.89
N CYS A 268 5.61 30.32 -8.62
CA CYS A 268 5.89 30.27 -10.05
C CYS A 268 4.59 30.13 -10.84
N ALA A 269 4.43 30.96 -11.87
CA ALA A 269 3.25 30.96 -12.73
C ALA A 269 3.36 30.01 -13.93
N GLY A 270 4.41 29.18 -14.01
CA GLY A 270 4.64 28.21 -15.09
C GLY A 270 5.27 26.91 -14.58
N SER A 271 5.83 26.12 -15.49
CA SER A 271 6.37 24.79 -15.18
C SER A 271 7.71 24.84 -14.42
N LEU A 272 7.82 24.01 -13.37
CA LEU A 272 9.04 23.85 -12.58
C LEU A 272 9.90 22.74 -13.16
N VAL A 273 11.11 23.08 -13.60
CA VAL A 273 12.06 22.12 -14.15
C VAL A 273 13.24 21.94 -13.18
N PRO A 274 13.56 20.70 -12.76
CA PRO A 274 14.75 20.44 -11.96
C PRO A 274 16.03 20.68 -12.78
N ALA A 275 16.98 21.40 -12.20
CA ALA A 275 18.26 21.72 -12.81
C ALA A 275 19.41 21.69 -11.79
N LYS A 276 20.64 21.55 -12.27
CA LYS A 276 21.86 21.70 -11.47
C LYS A 276 22.61 22.96 -11.86
N ARG A 277 22.85 23.87 -10.92
CA ARG A 277 23.67 25.06 -11.14
C ARG A 277 24.67 25.21 -9.99
N GLY A 278 25.97 25.23 -10.31
CA GLY A 278 27.04 25.31 -9.31
C GLY A 278 27.14 24.10 -8.37
N GLY A 279 26.72 22.91 -8.82
CA GLY A 279 26.78 21.68 -8.02
C GLY A 279 25.62 21.47 -7.02
N LYS A 280 24.62 22.36 -7.01
CA LYS A 280 23.41 22.25 -6.18
C LYS A 280 22.17 22.02 -7.04
N ASP A 281 21.25 21.21 -6.52
CA ASP A 281 19.93 20.99 -7.13
C ASP A 281 19.05 22.23 -6.89
N VAL A 282 18.55 22.81 -7.97
CA VAL A 282 17.67 23.99 -7.97
C VAL A 282 16.45 23.75 -8.86
N LEU A 283 15.34 24.40 -8.55
CA LEU A 283 14.15 24.39 -9.40
C LEU A 283 14.12 25.67 -10.23
N VAL A 284 13.99 25.54 -11.54
CA VAL A 284 13.88 26.68 -12.47
C VAL A 284 12.42 26.82 -12.88
N CYS A 285 11.86 28.00 -12.61
CA CYS A 285 10.54 28.39 -13.10
C CYS A 285 10.65 28.80 -14.56
N LYS A 286 10.03 28.02 -15.46
CA LYS A 286 9.84 28.40 -16.87
C LYS A 286 8.39 28.87 -17.06
N PRO A 287 8.16 30.08 -17.57
CA PRO A 287 6.81 30.48 -17.97
C PRO A 287 6.36 29.62 -19.17
N ASP A 288 5.14 29.10 -19.13
CA ASP A 288 4.51 28.38 -20.25
C ASP A 288 4.00 29.35 -21.33
#